data_AF-A0AAI9UHV8-F1
#
_entry.id   AF-A0AAI9UHV8-F1
#
_cell.length_a   1.000
_cell.length_b   1.000
_cell.length_c   1.000
_cell.angle_alpha   90.00
_cell.angle_beta   90.00
_cell.angle_gamma   90.00
#
_symmetry.space_group_name_H-M   'P 1'
#
loop_
_entity.id
_entity.type
_entity.pdbx_description
1 polymer ?
#
loop_
_entity_poly.entity_id
_entity_poly.type
_entity_poly.pdbx_seq_one_letter_code
_entity_poly.pdbx_strand_id
1 'polypeptide(L)' 'MFKAYKNLTPKTRLGFGVAVLAWGGAGLYFSDRAEEKYQPTPEEKAVVDKYVPKVTVVDRSE' A
#
# COMPACT_ATOMS: atom_id res chain seq x y z
N MET A 1 -19.64 2.01 -15.74
CA MET A 1 -18.86 2.81 -14.77
C MET A 1 -18.43 4.18 -15.28
N PHE A 2 -17.82 4.31 -16.47
CA PHE A 2 -17.30 5.61 -16.94
C PHE A 2 -18.35 6.72 -17.21
N LYS A 3 -19.63 6.38 -17.41
CA LYS A 3 -20.70 7.39 -17.60
C LYS A 3 -20.92 8.25 -16.36
N ALA A 4 -20.88 7.66 -15.16
CA ALA A 4 -21.10 8.39 -13.91
C ALA A 4 -20.03 9.47 -13.68
N TYR A 5 -18.76 9.13 -13.90
CA TYR A 5 -17.64 10.09 -13.79
C TYR A 5 -17.70 11.19 -14.86
N LYS A 6 -18.05 10.83 -16.11
CA LYS A 6 -18.17 11.79 -17.21
C LYS A 6 -19.34 12.77 -17.04
N ASN A 7 -20.40 12.37 -16.33
CA ASN A 7 -21.55 13.21 -16.05
C ASN A 7 -21.31 14.25 -14.94
N LEU A 8 -20.19 14.17 -14.20
CA LEU A 8 -19.83 15.17 -13.20
C LEU A 8 -19.42 16.49 -13.86
N THR A 9 -19.63 17.60 -13.17
CA THR A 9 -19.10 18.90 -13.62
C THR A 9 -17.57 18.90 -13.60
N PRO A 10 -16.89 19.71 -14.44
CA PRO A 10 -15.42 19.76 -14.47
C PRO A 10 -14.78 20.05 -13.11
N LYS A 11 -15.39 20.95 -12.30
CA LYS A 11 -14.94 21.27 -10.94
C LYS A 11 -15.03 20.06 -10.01
N THR A 12 -16.13 19.31 -10.08
CA THR A 12 -16.31 18.10 -9.27
C THR A 12 -15.33 16.99 -9.66
N ARG A 13 -15.02 16.82 -10.95
CA ARG A 13 -14.01 15.84 -11.40
C ARG A 13 -12.62 16.18 -10.89
N LEU A 14 -12.26 17.47 -10.92
CA LEU A 14 -11.00 17.95 -10.35
C LEU A 14 -10.95 17.69 -8.84
N GLY A 15 -12.01 18.06 -8.11
CA GLY A 15 -12.10 17.81 -6.66
C GLY A 15 -11.98 16.33 -6.31
N PHE A 16 -12.64 15.46 -7.08
CA PHE A 16 -12.52 14.00 -6.91
C PHE A 16 -11.09 13.52 -7.15
N GLY A 17 -10.45 13.97 -8.23
CA GLY A 17 -9.05 13.63 -8.52
C GLY A 17 -8.11 14.04 -7.40
N VAL A 18 -8.24 15.27 -6.90
CA VAL A 18 -7.46 15.76 -5.76
C VAL A 18 -7.72 14.95 -4.50
N ALA A 19 -8.98 14.60 -4.22
CA ALA A 19 -9.33 13.78 -3.06
C ALA A 19 -8.69 12.39 -3.11
N VAL A 20 -8.69 11.73 -4.27
CA VAL A 20 -8.03 10.42 -4.45
C VAL A 20 -6.52 10.52 -4.21
N LEU A 21 -5.89 11.56 -4.77
CA LEU A 21 -4.45 11.79 -4.56
C LEU A 21 -4.13 12.08 -3.10
N ALA A 22 -4.92 12.94 -2.45
CA ALA A 22 -4.75 13.26 -1.03
C ALA A 22 -4.93 12.03 -0.14
N TRP A 23 -5.94 11.19 -0.43
CA TRP A 23 -6.16 9.95 0.31
C TRP A 23 -5.00 8.97 0.14
N GLY A 24 -4.51 8.77 -1.09
CA GLY A 24 -3.35 7.93 -1.37
C GLY A 24 -2.08 8.43 -0.66
N GLY A 25 -1.81 9.74 -0.73
CA GLY A 25 -0.66 10.35 -0.07
C GLY A 25 -0.74 10.28 1.46
N ALA A 26 -1.93 10.51 2.03
CA ALA A 26 -2.16 10.33 3.46
C ALA A 26 -1.94 8.88 3.88
N GLY A 27 -2.45 7.91 3.12
CA GLY A 27 -2.25 6.48 3.37
C GLY A 27 -0.76 6.10 3.42
N LEU A 28 0.03 6.54 2.45
CA LEU A 28 1.48 6.30 2.43
C LEU A 28 2.18 6.91 3.65
N TYR A 29 1.89 8.18 3.96
CA TYR A 29 2.48 8.86 5.12
C TYR A 29 2.13 8.19 6.46
N PHE A 30 0.88 7.73 6.61
CA PHE A 30 0.46 7.03 7.83
C PHE A 30 0.96 5.58 7.89
N SER A 31 1.15 4.90 6.76
CA SER A 31 1.66 3.53 6.70
C SER A 31 3.05 3.44 7.30
N ASP A 32 3.97 4.32 6.88
CA ASP A 32 5.36 4.31 7.37
C ASP A 32 5.40 4.53 8.90
N ARG A 33 4.58 5.47 9.39
CA ARG A 33 4.43 5.73 10.83
C ARG A 33 3.84 4.54 11.59
N ALA A 34 2.90 3.83 10.97
CA ALA A 34 2.31 2.65 11.59
C ALA A 34 3.35 1.53 11.70
N GLU A 35 4.16 1.29 10.67
CA GLU A 35 5.24 0.31 10.71
C GLU A 35 6.27 0.62 11.80
N GLU A 36 6.67 1.89 11.95
CA GLU A 36 7.58 2.30 13.03
C GLU A 36 7.00 2.10 14.43
N LYS A 37 5.71 2.44 14.60
CA LYS A 37 5.06 2.41 15.91
C LYS A 37 4.59 1.02 16.32
N TYR A 38 4.15 0.22 15.37
CA TYR A 38 3.58 -1.11 15.60
C TYR A 38 4.58 -2.16 15.12
N GLN A 39 5.66 -2.30 15.88
CA GLN A 39 6.60 -3.41 15.68
C GLN A 39 6.01 -4.70 16.25
N PRO A 40 6.00 -5.80 15.49
CA PRO A 40 5.47 -7.08 15.96
C PRO A 40 6.30 -7.63 17.10
N THR A 41 5.63 -8.23 18.07
CA THR A 41 6.25 -8.93 19.20
C THR A 41 7.05 -10.15 18.73
N PRO A 42 8.00 -10.66 19.54
CA PRO A 42 8.79 -11.84 19.18
C PRO A 42 7.94 -13.07 18.84
N GLU A 43 6.81 -13.25 19.52
CA GLU A 43 5.88 -14.36 19.30
C GLU A 43 5.16 -14.25 17.95
N GLU A 44 4.72 -13.05 17.58
CA GLU A 44 4.07 -12.78 16.29
C GLU A 44 5.05 -13.00 15.13
N LYS A 45 6.31 -12.54 15.29
CA LYS A 45 7.38 -12.79 14.30
C LYS A 45 7.59 -14.29 14.07
N ALA A 46 7.67 -15.08 15.16
CA ALA A 46 7.88 -16.53 15.07
C ALA A 46 6.73 -17.27 14.36
N VAL A 47 5.50 -16.74 14.38
CA VAL A 47 4.38 -17.29 13.62
C VAL A 47 4.54 -16.98 12.14
N VAL A 48 4.85 -15.71 11.79
CA VAL A 48 5.00 -15.28 10.40
C VAL A 48 6.19 -15.98 9.73
N ASP A 49 7.32 -16.11 10.43
CA ASP A 49 8.54 -16.75 9.91
C ASP A 49 8.33 -18.20 9.44
N LYS A 50 7.31 -18.90 9.97
CA LYS A 50 6.94 -20.25 9.50
C LYS A 50 6.36 -20.27 8.09
N TYR A 51 5.81 -19.15 7.63
CA TYR A 51 5.15 -19.00 6.34
C TYR A 51 5.96 -18.21 5.32
N VAL A 52 7.05 -17.54 5.76
CA VAL A 52 7.92 -16.79 4.86
C VAL A 52 8.69 -17.79 3.97
N PRO A 53 8.54 -17.72 2.63
CA PRO A 53 9.27 -18.59 1.73
C PRO A 53 10.76 -18.26 1.75
N LYS A 54 11.61 -19.28 1.83
CA LYS A 54 13.07 -19.12 1.74
C LYS A 54 13.48 -19.01 0.28
N VAL A 55 13.98 -17.85 -0.12
CA VAL A 55 14.55 -17.65 -1.45
C VAL A 55 16.02 -18.05 -1.42
N THR A 56 16.38 -19.08 -2.17
CA THR A 56 17.79 -19.43 -2.42
C THR A 56 18.18 -18.88 -3.77
N VAL A 57 19.08 -17.90 -3.78
CA VAL A 57 19.67 -17.39 -5.02
C VAL A 57 20.64 -18.46 -5.54
N VAL A 58 20.43 -18.91 -6.77
CA VAL A 58 21.34 -19.83 -7.46
C VAL A 58 22.01 -19.05 -8.57
N ASP A 59 23.34 -18.95 -8.49
CA ASP A 59 24.13 -18.34 -9.56
C ASP A 59 24.02 -19.18 -10.84
N ARG A 60 23.85 -18.50 -11.97
CA ARG A 60 23.81 -19.17 -13.28
C ARG A 60 25.23 -19.62 -13.62
N SER A 61 25.41 -20.93 -13.82
CA SER A 61 26.63 -21.46 -14.44
C SER A 61 26.66 -21.02 -15.91
N GLU A 62 27.83 -20.55 -16.37
CA GLU A 62 28.07 -20.05 -17.74
C GLU A 62 27.68 -21.06 -18.82
#